data_AF-A0AAN8APC2-F1
#
_entry.id   AF-A0AAN8APC2-F1
#
_cell.length_a   1.000
_cell.length_b   1.000
_cell.length_c   1.000
_cell.angle_alpha   90.00
_cell.angle_beta   90.00
_cell.angle_gamma   90.00
#
_symmetry.space_group_name_H-M   'P 1'
#
loop_
_entity.id
_entity.type
_entity.pdbx_description
1 polymer ?
#
loop_
_entity_poly.entity_id
_entity_poly.type
_entity_poly.pdbx_seq_one_letter_code
_entity_poly.pdbx_strand_id
1 'polypeptide(L)'
;MTLNWENYPQKFHLLLHLEELQQKTEIEKNNQHAPLLRDKDNTDLLILKIACAAKNSHSRLVGSKLWVFPLDLLGVFKEAAYEAWVHHVDPEHVYLQFNKE
;
A
#
# COMPACT_ATOMS: atom_id res chain seq x y z
N MET A 1 33.25 10.42 -12.44
CA MET A 1 32.61 11.75 -12.58
C MET A 1 32.12 12.22 -11.22
N THR A 2 32.65 13.33 -10.73
CA THR A 2 32.28 13.94 -9.44
C THR A 2 30.90 14.62 -9.51
N LEU A 3 30.17 14.64 -8.39
CA LEU A 3 28.90 15.38 -8.28
C LEU A 3 29.19 16.89 -8.27
N ASN A 4 28.45 17.68 -9.04
CA ASN A 4 28.51 19.14 -9.02
C ASN A 4 27.09 19.72 -9.20
N TRP A 5 26.94 21.03 -8.99
CA TRP A 5 25.62 21.68 -9.05
C TRP A 5 24.93 21.53 -10.42
N GLU A 6 25.71 21.51 -11.50
CA GLU A 6 25.19 21.39 -12.88
C GLU A 6 24.67 19.98 -13.18
N ASN A 7 25.33 18.94 -12.67
CA ASN A 7 24.96 17.55 -12.89
C ASN A 7 24.09 16.96 -11.77
N TYR A 8 23.90 17.67 -10.66
CA TYR A 8 23.07 17.24 -9.54
C TYR A 8 21.61 17.01 -9.94
N PRO A 9 20.90 17.95 -10.62
CA PRO A 9 19.49 17.75 -10.97
C PRO A 9 19.29 16.51 -11.85
N GLN A 10 20.17 16.30 -12.83
CA GLN A 10 20.10 15.16 -13.73
C GLN A 10 20.31 13.83 -13.00
N LYS A 11 21.33 13.76 -12.13
CA LYS A 11 21.60 12.55 -11.34
C LYS A 11 20.51 12.29 -10.30
N PHE A 12 19.98 13.33 -9.67
CA PHE A 12 18.90 13.21 -8.71
C PHE A 12 17.60 12.74 -9.39
N HIS A 13 17.27 13.30 -10.57
CA HIS A 13 16.15 12.82 -11.37
C HIS A 13 16.29 11.34 -11.76
N LEU A 14 17.50 10.90 -12.11
CA LEU A 14 17.76 9.49 -12.38
C LEU A 14 17.53 8.61 -11.13
N LEU A 15 17.98 9.05 -9.96
CA LEU A 15 17.75 8.33 -8.70
C LEU A 15 16.25 8.26 -8.36
N LEU A 16 15.52 9.35 -8.51
CA LEU A 16 14.06 9.37 -8.33
C LEU A 16 13.36 8.39 -9.28
N HIS A 17 13.75 8.40 -10.55
CA HIS A 17 13.17 7.49 -11.53
C HIS A 17 13.40 6.01 -11.18
N LEU A 18 14.60 5.67 -10.69
CA LEU A 18 14.90 4.32 -10.22
C LEU A 18 14.09 3.94 -8.98
N GLU A 19 13.92 4.86 -8.03
CA GLU A 19 13.09 4.63 -6.83
C GLU A 19 11.61 4.43 -7.21
N GLU A 20 11.07 5.22 -8.15
CA GLU A 20 9.69 5.04 -8.66
C GLU A 20 9.49 3.66 -9.30
N LEU A 21 10.47 3.18 -10.07
CA LEU A 21 10.43 1.85 -10.66
C LEU A 21 10.46 0.77 -9.59
N GLN A 22 11.36 0.90 -8.61
CA GLN A 22 11.46 -0.02 -7.48
C GLN A 22 10.15 -0.06 -6.67
N GLN A 23 9.54 1.10 -6.42
CA GLN A 23 8.28 1.21 -5.69
C GLN A 23 7.15 0.50 -6.43
N LYS A 24 7.05 0.65 -7.76
CA LYS A 24 6.05 -0.06 -8.57
C LYS A 24 6.20 -1.57 -8.46
N THR A 25 7.42 -2.09 -8.60
CA THR A 25 7.69 -3.53 -8.47
C THR A 25 7.36 -4.05 -7.08
N GLU A 26 7.68 -3.30 -6.02
CA GLU A 26 7.33 -3.70 -4.66
C GLU A 26 5.81 -3.66 -4.40
N ILE A 27 5.08 -2.70 -4.96
CA ILE A 27 3.60 -2.69 -4.88
C ILE A 27 3.02 -3.95 -5.54
N GLU A 28 3.47 -4.28 -6.76
CA GLU A 28 2.98 -5.47 -7.48
C GLU A 28 3.32 -6.77 -6.75
N LYS A 29 4.55 -6.89 -6.23
CA LYS A 29 5.01 -8.07 -5.49
C LYS A 29 4.22 -8.29 -4.18
N ASN A 30 3.78 -7.21 -3.55
CA ASN A 30 3.00 -7.26 -2.31
C ASN A 30 1.48 -7.20 -2.56
N ASN A 31 1.03 -7.24 -3.81
CA ASN A 31 -0.38 -7.41 -4.13
C ASN A 31 -0.81 -8.84 -3.77
N GLN A 32 -1.70 -8.96 -2.79
CA GLN A 32 -2.08 -10.25 -2.21
C GLN A 32 -3.58 -10.37 -2.02
N HIS A 33 -4.10 -11.57 -2.23
CA HIS A 33 -5.45 -11.94 -1.84
C HIS A 33 -5.44 -12.22 -0.34
N ALA A 34 -6.19 -11.44 0.43
CA ALA A 34 -6.25 -11.57 1.87
C ALA A 34 -7.71 -11.41 2.36
N PRO A 35 -8.09 -12.13 3.43
CA PRO A 35 -9.39 -11.91 4.05
C PRO A 35 -9.42 -10.53 4.72
N LEU A 36 -10.54 -9.83 4.53
CA LEU A 36 -10.84 -8.56 5.19
C LEU A 36 -11.92 -8.81 6.26
N LEU A 37 -11.61 -8.47 7.50
CA LEU A 37 -12.48 -8.71 8.66
C LEU A 37 -12.87 -7.38 9.30
N ARG A 38 -14.09 -7.23 9.80
CA ARG A 38 -14.46 -6.04 10.57
C ARG A 38 -13.86 -6.14 11.98
N ASP A 39 -13.29 -5.04 12.46
CA ASP A 39 -12.82 -4.94 13.84
C ASP A 39 -14.00 -5.05 14.81
N LYS A 40 -13.80 -5.76 15.92
CA LYS A 40 -14.84 -6.04 16.92
C LYS A 40 -15.09 -4.85 17.85
N ASP A 41 -14.05 -4.07 18.12
CA ASP A 41 -14.08 -2.95 19.06
C ASP A 41 -14.37 -1.63 18.32
N ASN A 42 -13.96 -1.52 17.06
CA ASN A 42 -14.24 -0.36 16.21
C ASN A 42 -14.82 -0.76 14.85
N THR A 43 -16.15 -0.68 14.70
CA THR A 43 -16.83 -1.10 13.47
C THR A 43 -16.48 -0.29 12.21
N ASP A 44 -15.85 0.88 12.38
CA ASP A 44 -15.39 1.72 11.27
C ASP A 44 -14.05 1.25 10.68
N LEU A 45 -13.36 0.31 11.35
CA LEU A 45 -12.10 -0.27 10.89
C LEU A 45 -12.28 -1.68 10.32
N LEU A 46 -11.52 -1.95 9.26
CA LEU A 46 -11.42 -3.25 8.61
C LEU A 46 -9.99 -3.75 8.70
N ILE A 47 -9.83 -4.97 9.18
CA ILE A 47 -8.57 -5.64 9.44
C ILE A 47 -8.23 -6.53 8.24
N LEU A 48 -7.15 -6.21 7.56
CA LEU A 48 -6.56 -7.04 6.52
C LEU A 48 -5.49 -7.92 7.16
N LYS A 49 -5.72 -9.23 7.18
CA LYS A 49 -4.77 -10.19 7.75
C LYS A 49 -3.67 -10.48 6.74
N ILE A 50 -2.46 -10.00 7.01
CA ILE A 50 -1.33 -10.18 6.10
C ILE A 50 -0.53 -11.41 6.52
N ALA A 51 -0.17 -12.24 5.55
CA ALA A 51 0.76 -13.34 5.77
C ALA A 51 2.20 -12.80 5.95
N CYS A 52 2.53 -12.28 7.14
CA CYS A 52 3.89 -12.06 7.67
C CYS A 52 4.91 -11.34 6.72
N ALA A 53 4.43 -10.61 5.72
CA ALA A 53 5.25 -9.93 4.72
C ALA A 53 5.57 -8.47 5.08
N ALA A 54 5.02 -7.96 6.19
CA ALA A 54 5.25 -6.60 6.68
C ALA A 54 6.62 -6.39 7.34
N LYS A 55 7.67 -7.12 6.92
CA LYS A 55 9.06 -6.84 7.31
C LYS A 55 9.52 -5.42 6.93
N ASN A 56 8.79 -4.78 6.03
CA ASN A 56 9.07 -3.45 5.53
C ASN A 56 8.47 -2.40 6.49
N SER A 57 9.21 -2.12 7.57
CA SER A 57 8.99 -1.05 8.57
C SER A 57 7.54 -0.57 8.73
N HIS A 58 6.85 -1.07 9.76
CA HIS A 58 5.48 -0.71 10.14
C HIS A 58 5.16 0.81 10.05
N SER A 59 6.13 1.69 10.28
CA SER A 59 6.00 3.15 10.18
C SER A 59 5.82 3.70 8.77
N ARG A 60 6.23 2.98 7.72
CA ARG A 60 6.11 3.45 6.32
C ARG A 60 4.70 3.30 5.75
N LEU A 61 3.89 2.40 6.33
CA LEU A 61 2.58 2.05 5.78
C LEU A 61 1.44 2.89 6.38
N VAL A 62 1.56 3.30 7.64
CA VAL A 62 0.55 4.17 8.30
C VAL A 62 0.35 5.47 7.51
N GLY A 63 -0.91 5.83 7.26
CA GLY A 63 -1.29 6.98 6.44
C GLY A 63 -1.18 6.76 4.93
N SER A 64 -0.75 5.58 4.48
CA SER A 64 -0.75 5.25 3.06
C SER A 64 -2.14 4.92 2.56
N LYS A 65 -2.38 5.21 1.28
CA LYS A 65 -3.59 4.86 0.56
C LYS A 65 -3.45 3.47 -0.08
N LEU A 66 -4.51 2.68 -0.01
CA LEU A 66 -4.61 1.37 -0.64
C LEU A 66 -5.89 1.28 -1.46
N TRP A 67 -5.82 0.47 -2.51
CA TRP A 67 -6.98 0.06 -3.30
C TRP A 67 -7.34 -1.37 -2.92
N VAL A 68 -8.60 -1.58 -2.56
CA VAL A 68 -9.12 -2.90 -2.19
C VAL A 68 -10.14 -3.33 -3.23
N PHE A 69 -10.00 -4.56 -3.71
CA PHE A 69 -10.85 -5.16 -4.73
C PHE A 69 -11.52 -6.42 -4.16
N PRO A 70 -12.85 -6.54 -4.23
CA PRO A 70 -13.52 -7.77 -3.84
C PRO A 70 -13.14 -8.91 -4.78
N LEU A 71 -12.69 -10.03 -4.21
CA LEU A 71 -12.28 -11.21 -4.98
C LEU A 71 -13.42 -11.81 -5.79
N ASP A 72 -14.62 -11.80 -5.23
CA ASP A 72 -15.82 -12.38 -5.85
C ASP A 72 -16.31 -11.60 -7.08
N LEU A 73 -15.74 -10.41 -7.33
CA LEU A 73 -16.08 -9.54 -8.45
C LEU A 73 -15.00 -9.47 -9.53
N LEU A 74 -13.88 -10.18 -9.36
CA LEU A 74 -12.79 -10.24 -10.35
C LEU A 74 -13.31 -10.85 -11.66
N GLY A 75 -13.66 -9.98 -12.61
CA GLY A 75 -14.14 -10.34 -13.94
C GLY A 75 -15.55 -9.86 -14.28
N VAL A 76 -16.39 -9.53 -13.28
CA VAL A 76 -17.80 -9.11 -13.50
C VAL A 76 -17.98 -7.60 -13.33
N PHE A 77 -17.35 -7.01 -12.33
CA PHE A 77 -17.31 -5.56 -12.12
C PHE A 77 -15.85 -5.13 -12.00
N LYS A 78 -15.25 -4.69 -13.10
CA LYS A 78 -13.89 -4.11 -13.11
C LYS A 78 -13.79 -2.81 -12.29
N GLU A 79 -14.92 -2.25 -11.85
CA GLU A 79 -15.04 -0.87 -11.36
C GLU A 79 -15.24 -0.77 -9.84
N ALA A 80 -15.44 -1.88 -9.12
CA ALA A 80 -15.60 -1.85 -7.67
C ALA A 80 -14.23 -1.82 -6.96
N ALA A 81 -13.49 -0.73 -7.17
CA ALA A 81 -12.28 -0.42 -6.43
C ALA A 81 -12.66 0.47 -5.24
N TYR A 82 -12.29 0.05 -4.03
CA TYR A 82 -12.56 0.81 -2.83
C TYR A 82 -11.28 1.46 -2.32
N GLU A 83 -11.34 2.77 -2.09
CA GLU A 83 -10.23 3.51 -1.50
C GLU A 83 -10.24 3.35 0.03
N ALA A 84 -9.08 2.94 0.56
CA ALA A 84 -8.87 2.79 1.99
C ALA A 84 -7.55 3.43 2.43
N TRP A 85 -7.51 3.86 3.68
CA TRP A 85 -6.34 4.44 4.34
C TRP A 85 -5.87 3.52 5.45
N VAL A 86 -4.56 3.34 5.53
CA VAL A 86 -3.95 2.57 6.61
C VAL A 86 -3.96 3.42 7.89
N HIS A 87 -4.81 3.03 8.84
CA HIS A 87 -4.90 3.68 10.14
C HIS A 87 -3.82 3.18 11.10
N HIS A 88 -3.61 1.85 11.13
CA HIS A 88 -2.65 1.22 12.04
C HIS A 88 -2.08 -0.07 11.44
N VAL A 89 -0.90 -0.48 11.88
CA VAL A 89 -0.24 -1.71 11.44
C VAL A 89 0.37 -2.42 12.64
N ASP A 90 -0.03 -3.68 12.81
CA ASP A 90 0.52 -4.65 13.74
C ASP A 90 1.31 -5.72 12.97
N PRO A 91 2.13 -6.55 13.66
CA PRO A 91 2.95 -7.59 13.00
C PRO A 91 2.16 -8.58 12.14
N GLU A 92 0.87 -8.79 12.43
CA GLU A 92 0.00 -9.75 11.72
C GLU A 92 -1.17 -9.08 10.97
N HIS A 93 -1.44 -7.80 11.24
CA HIS A 93 -2.69 -7.15 10.85
C HIS A 93 -2.46 -5.73 10.35
N VAL A 94 -3.18 -5.35 9.30
CA VAL A 94 -3.28 -3.96 8.85
C VAL A 94 -4.70 -3.47 9.06
N TYR A 95 -4.83 -2.36 9.76
CA TYR A 95 -6.11 -1.73 10.06
C TYR A 95 -6.37 -0.64 9.03
N LEU A 96 -7.46 -0.81 8.30
CA LEU A 96 -7.89 0.03 7.20
C LEU A 96 -9.13 0.82 7.60
N GLN A 97 -9.16 2.08 7.20
CA GLN A 97 -10.34 2.91 7.25
C GLN A 97 -10.74 3.25 5.82
N PHE A 98 -11.96 2.89 5.44
CA PHE A 98 -12.48 3.19 4.10
C PHE A 98 -13.04 4.60 4.04
N ASN A 99 -12.92 5.24 2.88
CA ASN A 99 -13.60 6.50 2.66
C ASN A 99 -15.12 6.24 2.65
N LYS A 100 -15.87 6.98 3.49
CA LYS A 100 -17.33 6.94 3.51
C LYS A 100 -17.82 7.93 2.46
N GLU A 101 -17.81 7.53 1.19
CA GLU A 101 -18.61 8.22 0.16
C GLU A 101 -20.03 7.64 0.11
#